data_AF-A0A1M5XG95-F1
#
_entry.id   AF-A0A1M5XG95-F1
#
_cell.length_a   1.000
_cell.length_b   1.000
_cell.length_c   1.000
_cell.angle_alpha   90.00
_cell.angle_beta   90.00
_cell.angle_gamma   90.00
#
_symmetry.space_group_name_H-M   'P 1'
#
loop_
_entity.id
_entity.type
_entity.pdbx_description
1 polymer ?
#
loop_
_entity_poly.entity_id
_entity_poly.type
_entity_poly.pdbx_seq_one_letter_code
_entity_poly.pdbx_strand_id
1 'polypeptide(L)'
;MTKRSRLIILLGLAIIFCLTMVFLAVDSFSSSPWQDWQRKYFQAQIEELQGTMSTVQGEEQVKKLAQEIKVWQDKKPALQEIRLSNGRIERCTTCHLGIEEISVSHPSDSIGCTVCHGGNALSVDEQTAHEGMYGGGHPGQLEVTRISCGGNSEVGQCHSGNRQESDNQVDLLTTALMASKGGELSMTRYMHGLDIPPRVLLKPGETAADFPAPFNQRGEEPKFQQNCLAVCHLTGGELPGQEVQANGCESCHVLSNPQHTYEGKDVTIPRSKSGYGMSHSLTVQIPYTQCNQCHNQGDYKVDTMDFIPRPDLERVKSSPPPDKESLETRWQNVYSPGLVFTKCEVNLDCVDCHTRQETMGDGEMYSSEWKALKIQCRDCHGSTVSKPIEWEITDKSDMAWVEARINPAFPSLEMGDVILKTAKGEELAYVRQEDGKWFSYRKTNGEKYLIPQVIDSQCRQDPDKQSSDDCHKCHDVSKDKPSSGGE
;
A
#
# COMPACT_ATOMS: atom_id res chain seq x y z
N MET A 1 30.47 -72.36 -4.20
CA MET A 1 30.37 -71.52 -2.98
C MET A 1 29.71 -72.30 -1.86
N THR A 2 30.33 -72.35 -0.68
CA THR A 2 29.74 -73.01 0.49
C THR A 2 28.57 -72.18 1.06
N LYS A 3 27.63 -72.82 1.77
CA LYS A 3 26.54 -72.11 2.49
C LYS A 3 27.07 -70.97 3.35
N ARG A 4 28.25 -71.16 3.95
CA ARG A 4 28.96 -70.18 4.79
C ARG A 4 29.43 -68.96 4.00
N SER A 5 30.01 -69.14 2.81
CA SER A 5 30.41 -68.02 1.94
C SER A 5 29.21 -67.22 1.41
N ARG A 6 28.07 -67.87 1.12
CA ARG A 6 26.83 -67.15 0.73
C ARG A 6 26.28 -66.29 1.88
N LEU A 7 26.30 -66.83 3.10
CA LEU A 7 25.83 -66.12 4.29
C LEU A 7 26.70 -64.89 4.60
N ILE A 8 28.03 -65.01 4.47
CA ILE A 8 28.97 -63.90 4.71
C ILE A 8 28.77 -62.78 3.67
N ILE A 9 28.56 -63.12 2.40
CA ILE A 9 28.31 -62.13 1.34
C ILE A 9 26.96 -61.42 1.57
N LEU A 10 25.91 -62.15 1.94
CA LEU A 10 24.60 -61.55 2.25
C LEU A 10 24.65 -60.62 3.47
N LEU A 11 25.38 -61.01 4.53
CA LEU A 11 25.63 -60.15 5.69
C LEU A 11 26.44 -58.89 5.32
N GLY A 12 27.48 -59.04 4.49
CA GLY A 12 28.27 -57.91 4.01
C GLY A 12 27.44 -56.92 3.19
N LEU A 13 26.59 -57.42 2.27
CA LEU A 13 25.68 -56.58 1.49
C LEU A 13 24.62 -55.90 2.35
N ALA A 14 24.07 -56.58 3.36
CA ALA A 14 23.11 -55.98 4.30
C ALA A 14 23.74 -54.87 5.15
N ILE A 15 24.98 -55.05 5.62
CA ILE A 15 25.72 -54.03 6.37
C ILE A 15 26.02 -52.82 5.48
N ILE A 16 26.48 -53.04 4.25
CA ILE A 16 26.72 -51.94 3.28
C ILE A 16 25.42 -51.19 3.02
N PHE A 17 24.31 -51.90 2.79
CA PHE A 17 23.00 -51.29 2.58
C PHE A 17 22.54 -50.44 3.78
N CYS A 18 22.68 -50.96 5.01
CA CYS A 18 22.39 -50.20 6.23
C CYS A 18 23.28 -48.97 6.37
N LEU A 19 24.59 -49.09 6.11
CA LEU A 19 25.52 -47.95 6.16
C LEU A 19 25.19 -46.90 5.10
N THR A 20 24.81 -47.30 3.89
CA THR A 20 24.36 -46.36 2.84
C THR A 20 23.04 -45.69 3.22
N MET A 21 22.08 -46.42 3.81
CA MET A 21 20.81 -45.83 4.28
C MET A 21 21.05 -44.84 5.41
N VAL A 22 21.95 -45.13 6.36
CA VAL A 22 22.34 -44.22 7.44
C VAL A 22 23.07 -43.00 6.87
N PHE A 23 23.99 -43.19 5.93
CA PHE A 23 24.69 -42.08 5.28
C PHE A 23 23.73 -41.17 4.52
N LEU A 24 22.82 -41.75 3.71
CA LEU A 24 21.79 -40.98 3.00
C LEU A 24 20.82 -40.27 3.95
N ALA A 25 20.44 -40.90 5.06
CA ALA A 25 19.62 -40.26 6.08
C ALA A 25 20.37 -39.11 6.77
N VAL A 26 21.65 -39.28 7.15
CA VAL A 26 22.45 -38.21 7.75
C VAL A 26 22.70 -37.08 6.77
N ASP A 27 22.96 -37.38 5.49
CA ASP A 27 23.16 -36.39 4.44
C ASP A 27 21.88 -35.60 4.15
N SER A 28 20.71 -36.26 4.10
CA SER A 28 19.41 -35.60 3.95
C SER A 28 19.02 -34.80 5.19
N PHE A 29 19.43 -35.21 6.40
CA PHE A 29 19.26 -34.41 7.62
C PHE A 29 20.24 -33.24 7.70
N SER A 30 21.44 -33.38 7.10
CA SER A 30 22.48 -32.34 7.11
C SER A 30 22.21 -31.20 6.12
N SER A 31 21.51 -31.50 5.02
CA SER A 31 21.06 -30.53 4.01
C SER A 31 19.61 -30.13 4.27
N SER A 32 19.38 -29.42 5.39
CA SER A 32 18.04 -28.91 5.67
C SER A 32 17.61 -27.92 4.57
N PRO A 33 16.36 -28.00 4.05
CA PRO A 33 15.91 -27.20 2.89
C PRO A 33 16.16 -25.70 3.00
N TRP A 34 16.10 -25.11 4.20
CA TRP A 34 16.38 -23.68 4.42
C TRP A 34 17.80 -23.26 4.04
N GLN A 35 18.77 -24.18 4.10
CA GLN A 35 20.15 -23.88 3.72
C GLN A 35 20.28 -23.56 2.23
N ASP A 36 19.41 -24.13 1.39
CA ASP A 36 19.39 -23.85 -0.05
C ASP A 36 18.96 -22.41 -0.33
N TRP A 37 18.01 -21.87 0.44
CA TRP A 37 17.63 -20.47 0.35
C TRP A 37 18.78 -19.54 0.71
N GLN A 38 19.53 -19.84 1.78
CA GLN A 38 20.71 -19.05 2.12
C GLN A 38 21.82 -19.15 1.07
N ARG A 39 22.07 -20.35 0.51
CA ARG A 39 23.03 -20.53 -0.58
C ARG A 39 22.64 -19.71 -1.81
N LYS A 40 21.36 -19.71 -2.20
CA LYS A 40 20.83 -18.87 -3.29
C LYS A 40 21.02 -17.38 -3.00
N TYR A 41 20.75 -16.95 -1.77
CA TYR A 41 20.97 -15.57 -1.36
C TYR A 41 22.45 -15.16 -1.45
N PHE A 42 23.37 -15.99 -0.94
CA PHE A 42 24.81 -15.72 -1.03
C PHE A 42 25.27 -15.63 -2.48
N GLN A 43 24.80 -16.54 -3.33
CA GLN A 43 25.09 -16.51 -4.77
C GLN A 43 24.56 -15.23 -5.44
N ALA A 44 23.34 -14.81 -5.12
CA ALA A 44 22.76 -13.56 -5.63
C ALA A 44 23.58 -12.33 -5.21
N GLN A 45 24.09 -12.29 -3.97
CA GLN A 45 24.97 -11.22 -3.50
C GLN A 45 26.33 -11.22 -4.24
N ILE A 46 26.89 -12.41 -4.52
CA ILE A 46 28.12 -12.53 -5.31
C ILE A 46 27.91 -12.00 -6.73
N GLU A 47 26.80 -12.36 -7.38
CA GLU A 47 26.47 -11.90 -8.74
C GLU A 47 26.27 -10.38 -8.81
N GLU A 48 25.59 -9.78 -7.82
CA GLU A 48 25.42 -8.33 -7.69
C GLU A 48 26.78 -7.61 -7.57
N LEU A 49 27.68 -8.13 -6.73
CA LEU A 49 29.02 -7.58 -6.53
C LEU A 49 29.90 -7.76 -7.78
N GLN A 50 29.82 -8.90 -8.46
CA GLN A 50 30.55 -9.15 -9.71
C GLN A 50 30.08 -8.21 -10.83
N GLY A 51 28.76 -8.00 -10.94
CA GLY A 51 28.17 -7.04 -11.86
C GLY A 51 28.69 -5.63 -11.59
N THR A 52 28.69 -5.19 -10.33
CA THR A 52 29.23 -3.89 -9.92
C THR A 52 30.72 -3.77 -10.21
N MET A 53 31.50 -4.82 -9.93
CA MET A 53 32.95 -4.83 -10.18
C MET A 53 33.28 -4.65 -11.67
N SER A 54 32.41 -5.10 -12.57
CA SER A 54 32.59 -4.95 -14.03
C SER A 54 32.41 -3.51 -14.54
N THR A 55 31.76 -2.64 -13.77
CA THR A 55 31.48 -1.25 -14.17
C THR A 55 32.45 -0.23 -13.57
N VAL A 56 33.20 -0.62 -12.54
CA VAL A 56 34.12 0.26 -11.81
C VAL A 56 35.53 0.22 -12.41
N GLN A 57 36.19 1.38 -12.49
CA GLN A 57 37.51 1.52 -13.13
C GLN A 57 38.69 1.64 -12.14
N GLY A 58 38.44 1.85 -10.85
CA GLY A 58 39.49 2.03 -9.84
C GLY A 58 40.01 0.72 -9.25
N GLU A 59 41.34 0.54 -9.26
CA GLU A 59 41.99 -0.68 -8.76
C GLU A 59 41.67 -0.98 -7.29
N GLU A 60 41.60 0.06 -6.45
CA GLU A 60 41.27 -0.08 -5.03
C GLU A 60 39.82 -0.53 -4.80
N GLN A 61 38.90 -0.02 -5.63
CA GLN A 61 37.49 -0.40 -5.56
C GLN A 61 37.29 -1.85 -6.02
N VAL A 62 38.00 -2.27 -7.06
CA VAL A 62 38.02 -3.67 -7.52
C VAL A 62 38.56 -4.59 -6.43
N LYS A 63 39.66 -4.22 -5.75
CA LYS A 63 40.19 -5.01 -4.62
C LYS A 63 39.18 -5.15 -3.49
N LYS A 64 38.50 -4.06 -3.13
CA LYS A 64 37.45 -4.07 -2.09
C LYS A 64 36.30 -5.02 -2.47
N LEU A 65 35.77 -4.91 -3.69
CA LEU A 65 34.69 -5.77 -4.18
C LEU A 65 35.11 -7.24 -4.24
N ALA A 66 36.33 -7.53 -4.68
CA ALA A 66 36.87 -8.89 -4.68
C ALA A 66 36.97 -9.50 -3.26
N GLN A 67 37.32 -8.68 -2.27
CA GLN A 67 37.33 -9.10 -0.87
C GLN A 67 35.91 -9.37 -0.36
N GLU A 68 34.93 -8.52 -0.68
CA GLU A 68 33.52 -8.73 -0.31
C GLU A 68 32.95 -9.99 -0.96
N ILE A 69 33.23 -10.24 -2.25
CA ILE A 69 32.87 -11.48 -2.94
C ILE A 69 33.42 -12.69 -2.20
N LYS A 70 34.70 -12.65 -1.81
CA LYS A 70 35.34 -13.75 -1.07
C LYS A 70 34.65 -14.00 0.27
N VAL A 71 34.25 -12.94 0.99
CA VAL A 71 33.48 -13.07 2.25
C VAL A 71 32.17 -13.83 2.01
N TRP A 72 31.44 -13.54 0.93
CA TRP A 72 30.22 -14.28 0.60
C TRP A 72 30.47 -15.71 0.13
N GLN A 73 31.54 -15.96 -0.63
CA GLN A 73 31.94 -17.30 -1.07
C GLN A 73 32.30 -18.22 0.11
N ASP A 74 32.95 -17.67 1.13
CA ASP A 74 33.36 -18.40 2.33
C ASP A 74 32.20 -18.54 3.35
N LYS A 75 31.08 -17.83 3.15
CA LYS A 75 29.94 -17.82 4.05
C LYS A 75 29.20 -19.16 4.01
N LYS A 76 28.93 -19.73 5.18
CA LYS A 76 28.19 -20.99 5.33
C LYS A 76 26.77 -20.71 5.83
N PRO A 77 25.78 -21.51 5.39
CA PRO A 77 24.44 -21.40 5.93
C PRO A 77 24.44 -21.59 7.44
N ALA A 78 23.72 -20.72 8.13
CA ALA A 78 23.59 -20.72 9.57
C ALA A 78 22.19 -20.25 9.97
N LEU A 79 21.68 -20.83 11.06
CA LEU A 79 20.41 -20.42 11.65
C LEU A 79 20.46 -18.93 11.98
N GLN A 80 19.45 -18.18 11.55
CA GLN A 80 19.29 -16.76 11.89
C GLN A 80 18.17 -16.61 12.91
N GLU A 81 18.38 -15.72 13.86
CA GLU A 81 17.42 -15.45 14.92
C GLU A 81 17.28 -13.94 15.11
N ILE A 82 16.04 -13.47 15.16
CA ILE A 82 15.69 -12.13 15.62
C ILE A 82 15.23 -12.26 17.06
N ARG A 83 15.80 -11.45 17.95
CA ARG A 83 15.37 -11.37 19.34
C ARG A 83 14.54 -10.12 19.54
N LEU A 84 13.26 -10.30 19.82
CA LEU A 84 12.30 -9.23 19.99
C LEU A 84 12.51 -8.47 21.31
N SER A 85 11.99 -7.25 21.39
CA SER A 85 12.03 -6.40 22.59
C SER A 85 11.42 -7.06 23.84
N ASN A 86 10.48 -8.00 23.67
CA ASN A 86 9.88 -8.77 24.76
C ASN A 86 10.64 -10.09 25.08
N GLY A 87 11.78 -10.34 24.43
CA GLY A 87 12.61 -11.53 24.63
C GLY A 87 12.24 -12.75 23.80
N ARG A 88 11.13 -12.72 23.05
CA ARG A 88 10.77 -13.77 22.08
C ARG A 88 11.83 -13.87 20.98
N ILE A 89 11.91 -15.05 20.37
CA ILE A 89 12.84 -15.34 19.27
C ILE A 89 12.02 -15.74 18.05
N GLU A 90 12.39 -15.22 16.89
CA GLU A 90 11.85 -15.64 15.59
C GLU A 90 12.98 -16.03 14.64
N ARG A 91 12.72 -16.99 13.75
CA ARG A 91 13.69 -17.61 12.84
C ARG A 91 13.33 -17.45 11.37
N CYS A 92 12.33 -16.64 11.04
CA CYS A 92 11.86 -16.41 9.66
C CYS A 92 13.01 -15.95 8.73
N THR A 93 13.91 -15.11 9.22
CA THR A 93 15.11 -14.65 8.48
C THR A 93 16.16 -15.73 8.26
N THR A 94 15.95 -16.96 8.75
CA THR A 94 16.76 -18.11 8.34
C THR A 94 16.56 -18.42 6.85
N CYS A 95 15.32 -18.35 6.36
CA CYS A 95 15.00 -18.53 4.95
C CYS A 95 14.90 -17.19 4.21
N HIS A 96 14.21 -16.23 4.82
CA HIS A 96 13.91 -14.90 4.26
C HIS A 96 15.08 -13.91 4.44
N LEU A 97 16.28 -14.32 4.00
CA LEU A 97 17.45 -13.45 4.04
C LEU A 97 17.32 -12.32 3.02
N GLY A 98 17.57 -11.09 3.47
CA GLY A 98 17.50 -9.90 2.63
C GLY A 98 16.10 -9.33 2.45
N ILE A 99 15.10 -9.86 3.16
CA ILE A 99 13.79 -9.23 3.28
C ILE A 99 13.94 -7.82 3.85
N GLU A 100 13.19 -6.86 3.32
CA GLU A 100 13.29 -5.46 3.72
C GLU A 100 12.69 -5.23 5.12
N GLU A 101 13.21 -4.21 5.79
CA GLU A 101 12.60 -3.68 7.01
C GLU A 101 11.22 -3.10 6.70
N ILE A 102 10.25 -3.37 7.57
CA ILE A 102 8.84 -3.04 7.32
C ILE A 102 8.68 -1.51 7.32
N SER A 103 9.03 -0.87 8.42
CA SER A 103 9.04 0.60 8.55
C SER A 103 9.68 1.02 9.86
N VAL A 104 9.98 2.31 10.01
CA VAL A 104 10.46 2.89 11.28
C VAL A 104 9.45 2.73 12.42
N SER A 105 8.15 2.74 12.09
CA SER A 105 7.06 2.52 13.06
C SER A 105 6.83 1.05 13.39
N HIS A 106 7.35 0.14 12.56
CA HIS A 106 7.20 -1.30 12.72
C HIS A 106 8.54 -2.04 12.58
N PRO A 107 9.55 -1.75 13.43
CA PRO A 107 10.85 -2.38 13.29
C PRO A 107 10.75 -3.88 13.59
N SER A 108 11.30 -4.69 12.68
CA SER A 108 11.20 -6.15 12.69
C SER A 108 11.85 -6.77 13.94
N ASP A 109 12.89 -6.11 14.49
CA ASP A 109 13.55 -6.53 15.72
C ASP A 109 12.77 -6.23 17.00
N SER A 110 11.68 -5.46 16.90
CA SER A 110 10.85 -5.09 18.04
C SER A 110 9.48 -5.74 17.97
N ILE A 111 8.87 -5.74 16.79
CA ILE A 111 7.52 -6.30 16.56
C ILE A 111 7.59 -7.80 16.20
N GLY A 112 8.54 -8.18 15.34
CA GLY A 112 8.61 -9.54 14.79
C GLY A 112 7.68 -9.76 13.59
N CYS A 113 7.93 -10.83 12.87
CA CYS A 113 7.21 -11.22 11.65
C CYS A 113 5.83 -11.80 12.01
N THR A 114 5.79 -12.69 13.01
CA THR A 114 4.58 -13.48 13.30
C THR A 114 3.43 -12.69 13.91
N VAL A 115 3.70 -11.49 14.42
CA VAL A 115 2.66 -10.59 14.94
C VAL A 115 1.71 -10.18 13.82
N CYS A 116 2.24 -9.89 12.64
CA CYS A 116 1.45 -9.54 11.48
C CYS A 116 1.09 -10.78 10.65
N HIS A 117 2.03 -11.68 10.42
CA HIS A 117 1.83 -12.80 9.49
C HIS A 117 1.27 -14.07 10.11
N GLY A 118 1.26 -14.23 11.44
CA GLY A 118 0.99 -15.52 12.09
C GLY A 118 2.14 -16.52 11.87
N GLY A 119 1.82 -17.82 11.83
CA GLY A 119 2.82 -18.86 11.61
C GLY A 119 3.61 -19.28 12.86
N ASN A 120 4.55 -20.21 12.68
CA ASN A 120 5.41 -20.71 13.74
C ASN A 120 6.80 -20.06 13.69
N ALA A 121 7.01 -19.06 14.55
CA ALA A 121 8.24 -18.27 14.63
C ALA A 121 9.54 -19.09 14.85
N LEU A 122 9.46 -20.29 15.41
CA LEU A 122 10.64 -21.07 15.81
C LEU A 122 11.00 -22.19 14.82
N SER A 123 10.10 -22.50 13.90
CA SER A 123 10.33 -23.53 12.89
C SER A 123 11.17 -23.00 11.74
N VAL A 124 12.02 -23.87 11.21
CA VAL A 124 12.75 -23.67 9.95
C VAL A 124 12.38 -24.73 8.90
N ASP A 125 11.41 -25.57 9.23
CA ASP A 125 10.69 -26.39 8.26
C ASP A 125 9.58 -25.54 7.63
N GLU A 126 9.56 -25.45 6.30
CA GLU A 126 8.70 -24.54 5.54
C GLU A 126 7.22 -24.72 5.86
N GLN A 127 6.74 -25.98 5.83
CA GLN A 127 5.33 -26.27 6.08
C GLN A 127 4.95 -25.89 7.52
N THR A 128 5.77 -26.27 8.50
CA THR A 128 5.50 -26.00 9.90
C THR A 128 5.64 -24.50 10.23
N ALA A 129 6.56 -23.79 9.57
CA ALA A 129 6.76 -22.35 9.75
C ALA A 129 5.57 -21.54 9.24
N HIS A 130 4.99 -21.94 8.10
CA HIS A 130 3.86 -21.24 7.47
C HIS A 130 2.49 -21.75 7.92
N GLU A 131 2.44 -22.76 8.80
CA GLU A 131 1.17 -23.25 9.36
C GLU A 131 0.48 -22.16 10.19
N GLY A 132 -0.75 -21.80 9.81
CA GLY A 132 -1.54 -20.79 10.52
C GLY A 132 -1.17 -19.35 10.18
N MET A 133 -0.54 -19.10 9.02
CA MET A 133 -0.34 -17.73 8.53
C MET A 133 -1.68 -17.03 8.24
N TYR A 134 -1.75 -15.75 8.56
CA TYR A 134 -2.91 -14.90 8.30
C TYR A 134 -2.97 -14.51 6.82
N GLY A 135 -4.18 -14.49 6.24
CA GLY A 135 -4.42 -14.02 4.88
C GLY A 135 -3.61 -14.75 3.79
N GLY A 136 -3.16 -15.99 4.04
CA GLY A 136 -2.30 -16.72 3.12
C GLY A 136 -0.94 -16.05 2.85
N GLY A 137 -0.47 -15.21 3.78
CA GLY A 137 0.74 -14.41 3.61
C GLY A 137 0.48 -12.92 3.36
N HIS A 138 -0.78 -12.52 3.17
CA HIS A 138 -1.22 -11.13 3.02
C HIS A 138 -1.95 -10.63 4.28
N PRO A 139 -1.20 -10.21 5.33
CA PRO A 139 -1.78 -9.75 6.59
C PRO A 139 -2.68 -8.50 6.47
N GLY A 140 -2.62 -7.75 5.36
CA GLY A 140 -3.46 -6.58 5.11
C GLY A 140 -4.88 -6.88 4.64
N GLN A 141 -5.19 -8.14 4.29
CA GLN A 141 -6.54 -8.55 3.90
C GLN A 141 -7.55 -8.26 5.02
N LEU A 142 -8.67 -7.61 4.68
CA LEU A 142 -9.58 -7.03 5.66
C LEU A 142 -10.15 -8.08 6.63
N GLU A 143 -10.30 -9.32 6.18
CA GLU A 143 -10.75 -10.48 6.95
C GLU A 143 -9.82 -10.81 8.14
N VAL A 144 -8.54 -10.47 8.04
CA VAL A 144 -7.53 -10.76 9.07
C VAL A 144 -6.91 -9.52 9.70
N THR A 145 -7.14 -8.31 9.16
CA THR A 145 -6.59 -7.05 9.70
C THR A 145 -6.83 -6.83 11.19
N ARG A 146 -7.96 -7.30 11.73
CA ARG A 146 -8.22 -7.20 13.18
C ARG A 146 -7.16 -7.90 14.03
N ILE A 147 -6.63 -9.04 13.58
CA ILE A 147 -5.59 -9.78 14.30
C ILE A 147 -4.17 -9.39 13.87
N SER A 148 -3.95 -9.05 12.60
CA SER A 148 -2.63 -8.74 12.04
C SER A 148 -2.19 -7.28 12.21
N CYS A 149 -3.15 -6.34 12.21
CA CYS A 149 -2.92 -4.89 12.36
C CYS A 149 -3.60 -4.32 13.60
N GLY A 150 -4.73 -4.89 14.03
CA GLY A 150 -5.45 -4.46 15.24
C GLY A 150 -4.77 -4.87 16.54
N GLY A 151 -3.89 -5.87 16.48
CA GLY A 151 -3.21 -6.44 17.63
C GLY A 151 -3.98 -7.62 18.24
N ASN A 152 -3.43 -8.20 19.30
CA ASN A 152 -4.01 -9.35 19.98
C ASN A 152 -3.60 -9.39 21.46
N SER A 153 -4.09 -10.37 22.20
CA SER A 153 -3.82 -10.49 23.64
C SER A 153 -2.35 -10.66 24.00
N GLU A 154 -1.50 -11.13 23.08
CA GLU A 154 -0.07 -11.35 23.33
C GLU A 154 0.78 -10.10 23.09
N VAL A 155 0.38 -9.25 22.14
CA VAL A 155 1.15 -8.05 21.73
C VAL A 155 0.53 -6.72 22.16
N GLY A 156 -0.74 -6.73 22.57
CA GLY A 156 -1.49 -5.54 22.91
C GLY A 156 -2.32 -4.99 21.75
N GLN A 157 -2.89 -3.80 21.98
CA GLN A 157 -3.72 -3.08 21.01
C GLN A 157 -2.81 -2.27 20.07
N CYS A 158 -3.09 -2.35 18.78
CA CYS A 158 -2.36 -1.62 17.74
C CYS A 158 -3.30 -0.64 17.02
N HIS A 159 -3.90 -1.02 15.90
CA HIS A 159 -4.81 -0.17 15.12
C HIS A 159 -6.30 -0.50 15.32
N SER A 160 -6.67 -1.05 16.48
CA SER A 160 -8.05 -1.40 16.85
C SER A 160 -8.24 -1.42 18.36
N GLY A 161 -9.45 -1.07 18.81
CA GLY A 161 -9.85 -1.10 20.22
C GLY A 161 -9.19 -0.05 21.12
N ASN A 162 -8.48 0.93 20.56
CA ASN A 162 -7.92 2.06 21.28
C ASN A 162 -9.01 3.04 21.73
N ARG A 163 -8.67 3.84 22.74
CA ARG A 163 -9.56 4.87 23.28
C ARG A 163 -9.84 5.99 22.28
N GLN A 164 -8.83 6.41 21.52
CA GLN A 164 -9.00 7.43 20.49
C GLN A 164 -9.44 6.73 19.21
N GLU A 165 -10.54 7.19 18.63
CA GLU A 165 -11.09 6.63 17.41
C GLU A 165 -10.10 6.74 16.23
N SER A 166 -9.32 7.81 16.19
CA SER A 166 -8.26 8.03 15.22
C SER A 166 -7.14 6.99 15.25
N ASP A 167 -7.01 6.20 16.32
CA ASP A 167 -6.04 5.11 16.43
C ASP A 167 -6.65 3.74 16.03
N ASN A 168 -7.89 3.71 15.54
CA ASN A 168 -8.63 2.50 15.21
C ASN A 168 -8.83 2.32 13.70
N GLN A 169 -7.77 2.52 12.90
CA GLN A 169 -7.85 2.47 11.43
C GLN A 169 -8.44 1.16 10.91
N VAL A 170 -8.20 0.04 11.57
CA VAL A 170 -8.77 -1.26 11.17
C VAL A 170 -10.30 -1.25 11.30
N ASP A 171 -10.83 -0.67 12.36
CA ASP A 171 -12.27 -0.57 12.57
C ASP A 171 -12.88 0.50 11.65
N LEU A 172 -12.22 1.66 11.51
CA LEU A 172 -12.68 2.77 10.66
C LEU A 172 -12.77 2.38 9.18
N LEU A 173 -11.80 1.62 8.66
CA LEU A 173 -11.75 1.24 7.24
C LEU A 173 -12.99 0.47 6.81
N THR A 174 -13.62 -0.28 7.73
CA THR A 174 -14.87 -1.00 7.48
C THR A 174 -16.07 -0.10 7.18
N THR A 175 -15.93 1.21 7.40
CA THR A 175 -16.94 2.24 7.11
C THR A 175 -16.69 3.02 5.82
N ALA A 176 -15.49 2.88 5.25
CA ALA A 176 -15.12 3.58 4.03
C ALA A 176 -15.95 3.11 2.82
N LEU A 177 -16.30 4.04 1.93
CA LEU A 177 -16.94 3.69 0.65
C LEU A 177 -16.06 2.78 -0.20
N MET A 178 -14.74 2.97 -0.13
CA MET A 178 -13.79 2.12 -0.84
C MET A 178 -13.83 0.68 -0.32
N ALA A 179 -13.96 0.43 0.98
CA ALA A 179 -14.06 -0.94 1.49
C ALA A 179 -15.44 -1.58 1.23
N SER A 180 -16.52 -0.81 1.37
CA SER A 180 -17.88 -1.36 1.32
C SER A 180 -18.50 -1.42 -0.08
N LYS A 181 -18.03 -0.62 -1.05
CA LYS A 181 -18.73 -0.36 -2.34
C LYS A 181 -20.18 0.12 -2.19
N GLY A 182 -20.60 0.57 -1.00
CA GLY A 182 -22.00 0.94 -0.74
C GLY A 182 -22.49 2.11 -1.60
N GLY A 183 -21.61 3.08 -1.86
CA GLY A 183 -21.90 4.22 -2.72
C GLY A 183 -22.08 3.84 -4.19
N GLU A 184 -21.27 2.92 -4.71
CA GLU A 184 -21.41 2.38 -6.07
C GLU A 184 -22.75 1.66 -6.21
N LEU A 185 -23.06 0.74 -5.30
CA LEU A 185 -24.37 0.06 -5.28
C LEU A 185 -25.53 1.07 -5.23
N SER A 186 -25.46 2.06 -4.35
CA SER A 186 -26.50 3.07 -4.20
C SER A 186 -26.67 3.91 -5.46
N MET A 187 -25.57 4.32 -6.10
CA MET A 187 -25.62 5.18 -7.28
C MET A 187 -26.08 4.43 -8.52
N THR A 188 -25.59 3.20 -8.74
CA THR A 188 -26.05 2.36 -9.84
C THR A 188 -27.55 2.08 -9.72
N ARG A 189 -28.05 1.79 -8.51
CA ARG A 189 -29.50 1.65 -8.28
C ARG A 189 -30.28 2.94 -8.57
N TYR A 190 -29.73 4.10 -8.23
CA TYR A 190 -30.33 5.39 -8.59
C TYR A 190 -30.42 5.60 -10.11
N MET A 191 -29.35 5.31 -10.85
CA MET A 191 -29.32 5.44 -12.32
C MET A 191 -30.34 4.52 -13.00
N HIS A 192 -30.61 3.35 -12.43
CA HIS A 192 -31.63 2.42 -12.91
C HIS A 192 -33.05 2.68 -12.34
N GLY A 193 -33.25 3.81 -11.65
CA GLY A 193 -34.55 4.23 -11.12
C GLY A 193 -35.10 3.33 -10.00
N LEU A 194 -34.23 2.59 -9.31
CA LEU A 194 -34.61 1.74 -8.18
C LEU A 194 -34.73 2.53 -6.87
N ASP A 195 -33.85 3.51 -6.66
CA ASP A 195 -33.78 4.32 -5.45
C ASP A 195 -33.54 5.80 -5.79
N ILE A 196 -34.61 6.61 -5.73
CA ILE A 196 -34.54 8.06 -5.96
C ILE A 196 -35.01 8.76 -4.68
N PRO A 197 -34.14 9.49 -3.94
CA PRO A 197 -32.69 9.67 -4.15
C PRO A 197 -31.85 8.42 -3.77
N PRO A 198 -30.53 8.39 -4.09
CA PRO A 198 -29.62 7.35 -3.61
C PRO A 198 -29.65 7.25 -2.08
N ARG A 199 -29.85 6.04 -1.56
CA ARG A 199 -30.13 5.81 -0.13
C ARG A 199 -29.65 4.47 0.43
N VAL A 200 -28.93 3.66 -0.34
CA VAL A 200 -28.42 2.39 0.19
C VAL A 200 -27.35 2.70 1.23
N LEU A 201 -27.56 2.19 2.45
CA LEU A 201 -26.64 2.30 3.57
C LEU A 201 -26.38 0.90 4.10
N LEU A 202 -25.15 0.43 3.93
CA LEU A 202 -24.66 -0.83 4.47
C LEU A 202 -24.30 -0.64 5.95
N LYS A 203 -24.11 -1.75 6.68
CA LYS A 203 -23.52 -1.69 8.03
C LYS A 203 -21.99 -1.70 7.96
N PRO A 204 -21.28 -1.22 9.00
CA PRO A 204 -19.83 -1.39 9.09
C PRO A 204 -19.42 -2.85 8.87
N GLY A 205 -18.51 -3.07 7.94
CA GLY A 205 -18.01 -4.39 7.56
C GLY A 205 -18.88 -5.16 6.56
N GLU A 206 -20.09 -4.70 6.24
CA GLU A 206 -20.86 -5.22 5.10
C GLU A 206 -20.37 -4.57 3.80
N THR A 207 -20.33 -5.37 2.74
CA THR A 207 -19.99 -4.93 1.39
C THR A 207 -21.21 -4.96 0.47
N ALA A 208 -21.12 -4.33 -0.69
CA ALA A 208 -22.16 -4.41 -1.71
C ALA A 208 -22.41 -5.85 -2.21
N ALA A 209 -21.45 -6.76 -2.04
CA ALA A 209 -21.61 -8.17 -2.35
C ALA A 209 -22.53 -8.91 -1.35
N ASP A 210 -22.61 -8.40 -0.11
CA ASP A 210 -23.50 -8.95 0.94
C ASP A 210 -24.95 -8.47 0.78
N PHE A 211 -25.20 -7.47 -0.07
CA PHE A 211 -26.53 -6.90 -0.26
C PHE A 211 -27.41 -7.90 -1.04
N PRO A 212 -28.52 -8.38 -0.46
CA PRO A 212 -29.36 -9.39 -1.09
C PRO A 212 -30.15 -8.80 -2.26
N ALA A 213 -30.10 -9.46 -3.42
CA ALA A 213 -30.78 -9.04 -4.65
C ALA A 213 -30.56 -7.54 -4.96
N PRO A 214 -29.32 -7.12 -5.25
CA PRO A 214 -28.95 -5.70 -5.38
C PRO A 214 -29.72 -4.98 -6.49
N PHE A 215 -30.38 -5.68 -7.41
CA PHE A 215 -31.26 -5.10 -8.42
C PHE A 215 -32.67 -5.70 -8.37
N ASN A 216 -33.12 -6.22 -7.22
CA ASN A 216 -34.41 -6.88 -7.04
C ASN A 216 -34.63 -8.01 -8.07
N GLN A 217 -33.58 -8.78 -8.39
CA GLN A 217 -33.61 -9.86 -9.39
C GLN A 217 -33.93 -9.39 -10.82
N ARG A 218 -33.71 -8.11 -11.13
CA ARG A 218 -33.80 -7.61 -12.50
C ARG A 218 -32.59 -8.08 -13.33
N GLY A 219 -32.72 -7.97 -14.66
CA GLY A 219 -31.74 -8.50 -15.61
C GLY A 219 -30.35 -7.85 -15.53
N GLU A 220 -30.22 -6.70 -14.87
CA GLU A 220 -28.96 -5.99 -14.65
C GLU A 220 -28.10 -6.61 -13.54
N GLU A 221 -28.69 -7.42 -12.65
CA GLU A 221 -28.01 -7.96 -11.46
C GLU A 221 -26.73 -8.76 -11.79
N PRO A 222 -26.71 -9.67 -12.79
CA PRO A 222 -25.49 -10.38 -13.16
C PRO A 222 -24.38 -9.45 -13.67
N LYS A 223 -24.76 -8.37 -14.37
CA LYS A 223 -23.80 -7.40 -14.89
C LYS A 223 -23.17 -6.59 -13.76
N PHE A 224 -23.96 -6.18 -12.77
CA PHE A 224 -23.45 -5.54 -11.56
C PHE A 224 -22.44 -6.44 -10.83
N GLN A 225 -22.77 -7.71 -10.64
CA GLN A 225 -21.86 -8.67 -10.00
C GLN A 225 -20.55 -8.81 -10.79
N GLN A 226 -20.62 -8.93 -12.11
CA GLN A 226 -19.45 -9.16 -12.96
C GLN A 226 -18.57 -7.91 -13.13
N ASN A 227 -19.16 -6.72 -13.25
CA ASN A 227 -18.42 -5.54 -13.68
C ASN A 227 -18.19 -4.52 -12.56
N CYS A 228 -19.08 -4.46 -11.57
CA CYS A 228 -18.93 -3.58 -10.41
C CYS A 228 -18.29 -4.34 -9.24
N LEU A 229 -18.78 -5.54 -8.92
CA LEU A 229 -18.30 -6.25 -7.73
C LEU A 229 -17.00 -7.02 -7.94
N ALA A 230 -16.75 -7.59 -9.13
CA ALA A 230 -15.58 -8.43 -9.37
C ALA A 230 -14.24 -7.67 -9.54
N VAL A 231 -14.28 -6.32 -9.59
CA VAL A 231 -13.09 -5.48 -9.81
C VAL A 231 -12.70 -4.71 -8.55
N CYS A 232 -11.41 -4.71 -8.22
CA CYS A 232 -10.74 -4.17 -7.03
C CYS A 232 -11.44 -3.10 -6.18
N HIS A 233 -11.86 -3.43 -4.95
CA HIS A 233 -12.02 -2.41 -3.90
C HIS A 233 -11.72 -2.91 -2.47
N LEU A 234 -10.49 -3.35 -2.21
CA LEU A 234 -9.97 -3.73 -0.88
C LEU A 234 -10.49 -5.05 -0.28
N THR A 235 -11.76 -5.42 -0.48
CA THR A 235 -12.38 -6.67 0.01
C THR A 235 -12.42 -7.77 -1.07
N GLY A 236 -11.37 -7.84 -1.90
CA GLY A 236 -11.27 -8.76 -3.04
C GLY A 236 -11.52 -8.11 -4.41
N GLY A 237 -11.71 -8.96 -5.41
CA GLY A 237 -11.72 -8.59 -6.83
C GLY A 237 -10.31 -8.55 -7.44
N GLU A 238 -10.26 -8.62 -8.77
CA GLU A 238 -9.01 -8.63 -9.54
C GLU A 238 -8.82 -7.32 -10.29
N LEU A 239 -7.56 -6.95 -10.50
CA LEU A 239 -7.22 -5.84 -11.37
C LEU A 239 -7.65 -6.15 -12.81
N PRO A 240 -8.22 -5.18 -13.55
CA PRO A 240 -8.62 -5.43 -14.93
C PRO A 240 -7.47 -5.98 -15.78
N GLY A 241 -7.63 -7.21 -16.27
CA GLY A 241 -6.64 -7.88 -17.11
C GLY A 241 -5.42 -8.45 -16.36
N GLN A 242 -5.47 -8.57 -15.02
CA GLN A 242 -4.41 -9.19 -14.23
C GLN A 242 -5.01 -10.09 -13.13
N GLU A 243 -4.39 -11.25 -12.89
CA GLU A 243 -4.74 -12.14 -11.77
C GLU A 243 -4.08 -11.63 -10.46
N VAL A 244 -4.37 -10.38 -10.09
CA VAL A 244 -3.85 -9.72 -8.88
C VAL A 244 -5.02 -9.25 -8.04
N GLN A 245 -5.06 -9.71 -6.79
CA GLN A 245 -6.13 -9.40 -5.85
C GLN A 245 -5.82 -8.16 -5.02
N ALA A 246 -6.87 -7.44 -4.63
CA ALA A 246 -6.76 -6.42 -3.60
C ALA A 246 -6.62 -7.07 -2.21
N ASN A 247 -5.66 -6.61 -1.41
CA ASN A 247 -5.29 -7.17 -0.10
C ASN A 247 -5.48 -6.13 1.01
N GLY A 248 -6.63 -5.44 1.02
CA GLY A 248 -6.97 -4.45 2.04
C GLY A 248 -5.90 -3.37 2.26
N CYS A 249 -5.34 -3.29 3.46
CA CYS A 249 -4.35 -2.28 3.84
C CYS A 249 -3.10 -2.29 2.94
N GLU A 250 -2.68 -3.48 2.47
CA GLU A 250 -1.50 -3.63 1.61
C GLU A 250 -1.70 -2.96 0.24
N SER A 251 -2.94 -2.88 -0.25
CA SER A 251 -3.24 -2.25 -1.54
C SER A 251 -2.88 -0.77 -1.61
N CYS A 252 -2.68 -0.11 -0.47
CA CYS A 252 -2.26 1.29 -0.39
C CYS A 252 -0.88 1.43 0.27
N HIS A 253 -0.64 0.70 1.35
CA HIS A 253 0.56 0.89 2.17
C HIS A 253 1.77 0.08 1.69
N VAL A 254 1.59 -0.90 0.80
CA VAL A 254 2.69 -1.62 0.15
C VAL A 254 2.73 -1.20 -1.32
N LEU A 255 3.76 -0.42 -1.69
CA LEU A 255 3.85 0.12 -3.05
C LEU A 255 4.10 -1.00 -4.07
N SER A 256 3.40 -0.91 -5.21
CA SER A 256 3.49 -1.88 -6.31
C SER A 256 4.01 -1.22 -7.58
N ASN A 257 4.76 -1.98 -8.38
CA ASN A 257 5.04 -1.63 -9.77
C ASN A 257 3.85 -2.07 -10.64
N PRO A 258 3.77 -1.65 -11.92
CA PRO A 258 2.66 -2.02 -12.79
C PRO A 258 2.48 -3.52 -13.06
N GLN A 259 3.51 -4.34 -12.75
CA GLN A 259 3.49 -5.80 -12.90
C GLN A 259 3.17 -6.52 -11.58
N HIS A 260 3.07 -5.80 -10.47
CA HIS A 260 2.94 -6.34 -9.11
C HIS A 260 3.99 -7.40 -8.79
N THR A 261 5.24 -7.14 -9.16
CA THR A 261 6.37 -8.04 -8.90
C THR A 261 7.30 -7.49 -7.83
N TYR A 262 7.91 -8.40 -7.09
CA TYR A 262 8.90 -8.07 -6.08
C TYR A 262 10.25 -7.67 -6.69
N GLU A 263 10.80 -6.54 -6.25
CA GLU A 263 12.07 -5.97 -6.70
C GLU A 263 13.17 -6.07 -5.64
N GLY A 264 12.83 -6.59 -4.46
CA GLY A 264 13.71 -6.68 -3.30
C GLY A 264 14.72 -7.83 -3.33
N LYS A 265 15.38 -8.06 -2.19
CA LYS A 265 16.54 -8.97 -2.08
C LYS A 265 16.23 -10.35 -1.51
N ASP A 266 15.02 -10.58 -0.99
CA ASP A 266 14.61 -11.92 -0.55
C ASP A 266 14.45 -12.88 -1.74
N VAL A 267 15.32 -13.88 -1.82
CA VAL A 267 15.34 -14.88 -2.90
C VAL A 267 14.25 -15.93 -2.81
N THR A 268 13.51 -15.99 -1.71
CA THR A 268 12.34 -16.86 -1.56
C THR A 268 11.11 -16.30 -2.27
N ILE A 269 11.08 -14.99 -2.53
CA ILE A 269 9.98 -14.31 -3.21
C ILE A 269 10.24 -14.30 -4.72
N PRO A 270 9.40 -14.93 -5.56
CA PRO A 270 9.66 -15.03 -6.98
C PRO A 270 9.53 -13.69 -7.70
N ARG A 271 10.62 -13.18 -8.28
CA ARG A 271 10.66 -11.90 -9.02
C ARG A 271 9.79 -11.85 -10.28
N SER A 272 9.44 -13.00 -10.84
CA SER A 272 8.63 -13.11 -12.06
C SER A 272 7.15 -13.33 -11.80
N LYS A 273 6.75 -13.49 -10.53
CA LYS A 273 5.35 -13.77 -10.16
C LYS A 273 4.68 -12.47 -9.72
N SER A 274 3.49 -12.22 -10.23
CA SER A 274 2.65 -11.10 -9.81
C SER A 274 2.03 -11.35 -8.42
N GLY A 275 1.45 -10.31 -7.83
CA GLY A 275 0.78 -10.37 -6.53
C GLY A 275 1.65 -9.94 -5.35
N TYR A 276 2.78 -9.29 -5.61
CA TYR A 276 3.69 -8.77 -4.58
C TYR A 276 3.86 -7.26 -4.73
N GLY A 277 4.15 -6.59 -3.61
CA GLY A 277 4.71 -5.25 -3.63
C GLY A 277 6.14 -5.23 -4.17
N MET A 278 6.63 -4.04 -4.52
CA MET A 278 8.03 -3.86 -4.96
C MET A 278 9.02 -4.23 -3.86
N SER A 279 8.67 -3.98 -2.60
CA SER A 279 9.46 -4.33 -1.42
C SER A 279 8.58 -4.77 -0.27
N HIS A 280 9.18 -5.41 0.73
CA HIS A 280 8.52 -5.71 1.99
C HIS A 280 8.56 -4.50 2.95
N SER A 281 7.87 -3.42 2.58
CA SER A 281 7.84 -2.19 3.39
C SER A 281 6.48 -1.51 3.37
N LEU A 282 6.09 -0.93 4.50
CA LEU A 282 4.91 -0.09 4.66
C LEU A 282 5.29 1.38 4.56
N THR A 283 4.45 2.16 3.86
CA THR A 283 4.63 3.60 3.74
C THR A 283 3.32 4.38 3.84
N VAL A 284 3.42 5.61 4.34
CA VAL A 284 2.37 6.64 4.28
C VAL A 284 2.61 7.65 3.15
N GLN A 285 3.75 7.55 2.46
CA GLN A 285 4.12 8.36 1.30
C GLN A 285 3.61 7.67 0.03
N ILE A 286 2.30 7.72 -0.17
CA ILE A 286 1.60 6.99 -1.23
C ILE A 286 1.47 7.87 -2.47
N PRO A 287 2.19 7.60 -3.57
CA PRO A 287 2.08 8.36 -4.80
C PRO A 287 0.79 8.04 -5.55
N TYR A 288 0.38 8.95 -6.44
CA TYR A 288 -0.79 8.75 -7.29
C TYR A 288 -0.72 7.46 -8.12
N THR A 289 0.48 6.96 -8.45
CA THR A 289 0.65 5.70 -9.19
C THR A 289 0.14 4.50 -8.42
N GLN A 290 0.14 4.53 -7.08
CA GLN A 290 -0.44 3.47 -6.27
C GLN A 290 -1.97 3.49 -6.38
N CYS A 291 -2.58 4.67 -6.29
CA CYS A 291 -4.02 4.86 -6.51
C CYS A 291 -4.41 4.42 -7.92
N ASN A 292 -3.55 4.78 -8.89
CA ASN A 292 -3.73 4.45 -10.29
C ASN A 292 -3.47 2.99 -10.63
N GLN A 293 -3.17 2.10 -9.69
CA GLN A 293 -3.26 0.67 -9.99
C GLN A 293 -4.72 0.27 -10.27
N CYS A 294 -5.68 0.90 -9.56
CA CYS A 294 -7.11 0.64 -9.70
C CYS A 294 -7.87 1.83 -10.33
N HIS A 295 -7.58 3.04 -9.86
CA HIS A 295 -8.21 4.27 -10.35
C HIS A 295 -7.55 4.75 -11.64
N ASN A 296 -8.26 5.58 -12.41
CA ASN A 296 -7.76 6.10 -13.69
C ASN A 296 -7.20 5.01 -14.62
N GLN A 297 -7.75 3.79 -14.55
CA GLN A 297 -7.49 2.70 -15.49
C GLN A 297 -8.40 2.79 -16.73
N GLY A 298 -9.45 3.60 -16.65
CA GLY A 298 -10.49 3.75 -17.65
C GLY A 298 -11.68 4.54 -17.13
N ASP A 299 -12.79 4.44 -17.84
CA ASP A 299 -14.08 5.04 -17.52
C ASP A 299 -15.06 3.95 -17.10
N TYR A 300 -15.61 4.07 -15.89
CA TYR A 300 -16.65 3.19 -15.36
C TYR A 300 -18.02 3.85 -15.59
N LYS A 301 -18.78 3.32 -16.53
CA LYS A 301 -20.12 3.79 -16.85
C LYS A 301 -21.11 3.24 -15.85
N VAL A 302 -21.50 4.05 -14.88
CA VAL A 302 -22.42 3.66 -13.81
C VAL A 302 -23.83 3.32 -14.35
N ASP A 303 -24.27 3.95 -15.44
CA ASP A 303 -25.57 3.73 -16.06
C ASP A 303 -25.68 2.43 -16.86
N THR A 304 -24.59 2.00 -17.49
CA THR A 304 -24.55 0.74 -18.24
C THR A 304 -23.80 -0.37 -17.52
N MET A 305 -23.09 -0.07 -16.44
CA MET A 305 -22.15 -0.96 -15.72
C MET A 305 -21.06 -1.50 -16.63
N ASP A 306 -20.57 -0.69 -17.57
CA ASP A 306 -19.47 -1.06 -18.47
C ASP A 306 -18.18 -0.35 -18.06
N PHE A 307 -17.06 -1.05 -18.22
CA PHE A 307 -15.73 -0.46 -18.09
C PHE A 307 -15.12 -0.26 -19.48
N ILE A 308 -14.66 0.97 -19.74
CA ILE A 308 -13.92 1.32 -20.95
C ILE A 308 -12.49 1.63 -20.54
N PRO A 309 -11.51 0.75 -20.82
CA PRO A 309 -10.11 1.02 -20.51
C PRO A 309 -9.63 2.33 -21.15
N ARG A 310 -8.77 3.06 -20.45
CA ARG A 310 -8.19 4.29 -21.02
C ARG A 310 -7.29 3.94 -22.21
N PRO A 311 -7.32 4.73 -23.30
CA PRO A 311 -6.64 4.38 -24.55
C PRO A 311 -5.11 4.46 -24.47
N ASP A 312 -4.57 5.16 -23.48
CA ASP A 312 -3.14 5.42 -23.29
C ASP A 312 -2.51 4.59 -22.16
N LEU A 313 -3.20 3.55 -21.67
CA LEU A 313 -2.78 2.79 -20.49
C LEU A 313 -1.37 2.20 -20.60
N GLU A 314 -0.99 1.65 -21.77
CA GLU A 314 0.34 1.09 -21.99
C GLU A 314 1.46 2.15 -21.93
N ARG A 315 1.17 3.38 -22.37
CA ARG A 315 2.08 4.53 -22.24
C ARG A 315 2.24 4.92 -20.76
N VAL A 316 1.15 4.94 -20.01
CA VAL A 316 1.17 5.25 -18.57
C VAL A 316 1.99 4.18 -17.83
N LYS A 317 1.74 2.90 -18.08
CA LYS A 317 2.47 1.78 -17.44
C LYS A 317 3.96 1.75 -17.77
N SER A 318 4.35 2.28 -18.93
CA SER A 318 5.76 2.38 -19.35
C SER A 318 6.43 3.71 -18.99
N SER A 319 5.71 4.61 -18.31
CA SER A 319 6.27 5.88 -17.88
C SER A 319 7.29 5.71 -16.75
N PRO A 320 8.25 6.64 -16.60
CA PRO A 320 9.13 6.69 -15.45
C PRO A 320 8.34 6.71 -14.12
N PRO A 321 8.92 6.19 -13.03
CA PRO A 321 8.31 6.28 -11.72
C PRO A 321 8.14 7.76 -11.27
N PRO A 322 7.23 8.05 -10.33
CA PRO A 322 6.88 9.41 -9.93
C PRO A 322 8.04 10.29 -9.46
N ASP A 323 9.11 9.71 -8.91
CA ASP A 323 10.31 10.42 -8.47
C ASP A 323 11.21 10.87 -9.64
N LYS A 324 10.98 10.33 -10.84
CA LYS A 324 11.79 10.57 -12.05
C LYS A 324 11.00 11.11 -13.23
N GLU A 325 9.68 11.23 -13.09
CA GLU A 325 8.83 11.76 -14.15
C GLU A 325 8.97 13.29 -14.29
N SER A 326 8.78 13.80 -15.51
CA SER A 326 8.63 15.24 -15.72
C SER A 326 7.22 15.70 -15.34
N LEU A 327 7.02 16.99 -15.10
CA LEU A 327 5.67 17.53 -14.88
C LEU A 327 4.76 17.26 -16.08
N GLU A 328 5.28 17.31 -17.31
CA GLU A 328 4.50 16.97 -18.52
C GLU A 328 4.06 15.50 -18.53
N THR A 329 4.96 14.59 -18.15
CA THR A 329 4.64 13.17 -18.02
C THR A 329 3.58 12.95 -16.95
N ARG A 330 3.76 13.56 -15.77
CA ARG A 330 2.79 13.51 -14.67
C ARG A 330 1.41 13.96 -15.11
N TRP A 331 1.33 15.09 -15.80
CA TRP A 331 0.07 15.66 -16.31
C TRP A 331 -0.72 14.72 -17.22
N GLN A 332 -0.03 13.88 -17.98
CA GLN A 332 -0.66 12.90 -18.86
C GLN A 332 -1.01 11.60 -18.12
N ASN A 333 -0.44 11.36 -16.95
CA ASN A 333 -0.52 10.08 -16.24
C ASN A 333 -1.53 10.07 -15.11
N VAL A 334 -1.61 11.16 -14.33
CA VAL A 334 -2.42 11.22 -13.10
C VAL A 334 -3.89 10.91 -13.39
N TYR A 335 -4.48 11.54 -14.40
CA TYR A 335 -5.89 11.35 -14.75
C TYR A 335 -6.06 10.72 -16.13
N SER A 336 -7.19 9.99 -16.31
CA SER A 336 -7.60 9.49 -17.63
C SER A 336 -7.88 10.65 -18.60
N PRO A 337 -7.57 10.50 -19.90
CA PRO A 337 -7.87 11.52 -20.89
C PRO A 337 -9.37 11.87 -20.91
N GLY A 338 -9.68 13.17 -20.85
CA GLY A 338 -11.06 13.67 -20.85
C GLY A 338 -11.63 14.01 -19.48
N LEU A 339 -10.93 13.65 -18.38
CA LEU A 339 -11.26 14.17 -17.05
C LEU A 339 -10.87 15.64 -16.93
N VAL A 340 -11.65 16.38 -16.14
CA VAL A 340 -11.42 17.79 -15.81
C VAL A 340 -10.65 17.86 -14.50
N PHE A 341 -9.60 18.66 -14.46
CA PHE A 341 -8.78 18.83 -13.26
C PHE A 341 -8.06 20.19 -13.28
N THR A 342 -7.63 20.62 -12.10
CA THR A 342 -6.84 21.83 -11.85
C THR A 342 -5.35 21.52 -11.69
N LYS A 343 -4.53 22.57 -11.69
CA LYS A 343 -3.08 22.47 -11.51
C LYS A 343 -2.69 21.83 -10.17
N CYS A 344 -3.41 22.10 -9.08
CA CYS A 344 -3.08 21.49 -7.79
C CYS A 344 -3.38 19.99 -7.76
N GLU A 345 -4.46 19.54 -8.38
CA GLU A 345 -4.81 18.11 -8.48
C GLU A 345 -3.75 17.27 -9.21
N VAL A 346 -2.98 17.89 -10.12
CA VAL A 346 -1.86 17.23 -10.80
C VAL A 346 -0.54 17.46 -10.07
N ASN A 347 -0.32 18.62 -9.47
CA ASN A 347 0.92 18.92 -8.74
C ASN A 347 0.99 18.24 -7.37
N LEU A 348 -0.12 17.79 -6.83
CA LEU A 348 -0.19 17.04 -5.59
C LEU A 348 -0.41 15.55 -5.90
N ASP A 349 -0.30 14.69 -4.90
CA ASP A 349 -0.75 13.30 -4.97
C ASP A 349 -2.18 13.18 -4.41
N CYS A 350 -2.88 12.10 -4.76
CA CYS A 350 -4.27 11.90 -4.36
C CYS A 350 -4.48 12.04 -2.85
N VAL A 351 -3.54 11.54 -2.03
CA VAL A 351 -3.57 11.57 -0.56
C VAL A 351 -3.41 12.96 0.07
N ASP A 352 -3.03 13.97 -0.72
CA ASP A 352 -2.99 15.37 -0.28
C ASP A 352 -4.38 16.00 -0.26
N CYS A 353 -5.34 15.44 -1.00
CA CYS A 353 -6.74 15.87 -1.00
C CYS A 353 -7.66 14.79 -0.39
N HIS A 354 -7.50 13.53 -0.78
CA HIS A 354 -8.24 12.42 -0.20
C HIS A 354 -7.68 12.09 1.18
N THR A 355 -8.25 12.74 2.19
CA THR A 355 -7.77 12.70 3.57
C THR A 355 -7.96 11.32 4.21
N ARG A 356 -7.46 11.16 5.44
CA ARG A 356 -7.56 9.89 6.16
C ARG A 356 -9.02 9.54 6.45
N GLN A 357 -9.82 10.52 6.90
CA GLN A 357 -11.25 10.28 7.18
C GLN A 357 -12.07 9.92 5.94
N GLU A 358 -11.63 10.33 4.76
CA GLU A 358 -12.31 9.99 3.51
C GLU A 358 -11.89 8.59 3.00
N THR A 359 -10.58 8.32 3.00
CA THR A 359 -10.02 7.09 2.44
C THR A 359 -10.13 5.90 3.37
N MET A 360 -9.84 6.10 4.66
CA MET A 360 -9.87 5.06 5.70
C MET A 360 -11.15 5.09 6.53
N GLY A 361 -12.10 5.97 6.20
CA GLY A 361 -13.36 6.10 6.92
C GLY A 361 -13.25 6.94 8.20
N ASP A 362 -14.42 7.36 8.66
CA ASP A 362 -14.61 8.25 9.81
C ASP A 362 -15.64 7.71 10.81
N GLY A 363 -16.01 6.44 10.68
CA GLY A 363 -17.00 5.78 11.53
C GLY A 363 -18.43 5.84 10.98
N GLU A 364 -18.67 6.64 9.94
CA GLU A 364 -20.00 6.82 9.36
C GLU A 364 -20.14 6.10 8.01
N MET A 365 -21.34 5.54 7.77
CA MET A 365 -21.67 4.90 6.50
C MET A 365 -22.31 5.90 5.55
N TYR A 366 -21.86 5.91 4.29
CA TYR A 366 -22.33 6.84 3.27
C TYR A 366 -23.04 6.13 2.13
N SER A 367 -24.06 6.79 1.56
CA SER A 367 -24.78 6.30 0.38
C SER A 367 -24.21 6.86 -0.93
N SER A 368 -23.21 7.76 -0.87
CA SER A 368 -22.56 8.39 -2.02
C SER A 368 -21.29 9.13 -1.59
N GLU A 369 -20.32 9.28 -2.50
CA GLU A 369 -19.09 10.09 -2.27
C GLU A 369 -19.41 11.55 -1.92
N TRP A 370 -20.41 12.15 -2.57
CA TRP A 370 -20.92 13.50 -2.25
C TRP A 370 -21.19 13.72 -0.76
N LYS A 371 -21.62 12.69 -0.03
CA LYS A 371 -21.84 12.76 1.42
C LYS A 371 -20.58 12.44 2.23
N ALA A 372 -19.70 11.59 1.69
CA ALA A 372 -18.43 11.21 2.32
C ALA A 372 -17.37 12.32 2.23
N LEU A 373 -17.50 13.25 1.28
CA LEU A 373 -16.55 14.33 0.98
C LEU A 373 -16.05 15.07 2.24
N LYS A 374 -14.72 15.09 2.42
CA LYS A 374 -14.05 15.70 3.59
C LYS A 374 -13.33 17.01 3.29
N ILE A 375 -12.84 17.19 2.07
CA ILE A 375 -12.10 18.38 1.65
C ILE A 375 -12.68 18.96 0.37
N GLN A 376 -12.57 20.28 0.23
CA GLN A 376 -12.90 21.05 -0.97
C GLN A 376 -11.86 22.15 -1.19
N CYS A 377 -11.84 22.75 -2.38
CA CYS A 377 -10.92 23.83 -2.73
C CYS A 377 -10.95 24.96 -1.67
N ARG A 378 -12.14 25.32 -1.20
CA ARG A 378 -12.35 26.39 -0.19
C ARG A 378 -11.72 26.09 1.17
N ASP A 379 -11.49 24.83 1.54
CA ASP A 379 -10.86 24.48 2.81
C ASP A 379 -9.38 24.91 2.84
N CYS A 380 -8.75 25.03 1.66
CA CYS A 380 -7.38 25.54 1.51
C CYS A 380 -7.35 27.00 1.05
N HIS A 381 -8.20 27.34 0.08
CA HIS A 381 -8.14 28.62 -0.63
C HIS A 381 -9.06 29.70 -0.04
N GLY A 382 -10.06 29.32 0.78
CA GLY A 382 -11.13 30.22 1.22
C GLY A 382 -12.13 30.56 0.11
N SER A 383 -12.84 31.67 0.29
CA SER A 383 -13.76 32.28 -0.68
C SER A 383 -13.52 33.79 -0.74
N THR A 384 -14.28 34.51 -1.57
CA THR A 384 -14.19 35.98 -1.64
C THR A 384 -14.72 36.68 -0.39
N VAL A 385 -15.39 35.95 0.52
CA VAL A 385 -15.98 36.50 1.76
C VAL A 385 -15.50 35.80 3.02
N SER A 386 -14.72 34.72 2.91
CA SER A 386 -14.25 33.93 4.06
C SER A 386 -12.85 33.39 3.85
N LYS A 387 -12.02 33.44 4.89
CA LYS A 387 -10.74 32.71 4.94
C LYS A 387 -10.98 31.22 5.19
N PRO A 388 -10.01 30.34 4.88
CA PRO A 388 -10.04 28.95 5.32
C PRO A 388 -9.99 28.86 6.86
N ILE A 389 -10.33 27.69 7.41
CA ILE A 389 -10.36 27.47 8.85
C ILE A 389 -8.93 27.21 9.33
N GLU A 390 -8.45 28.09 10.20
CA GLU A 390 -7.12 28.01 10.81
C GLU A 390 -7.17 27.20 12.11
N TRP A 391 -6.11 26.45 12.41
CA TRP A 391 -5.95 25.68 13.63
C TRP A 391 -4.52 25.85 14.17
N GLU A 392 -4.39 26.36 15.39
CA GLU A 392 -3.10 26.52 16.07
C GLU A 392 -2.78 25.26 16.87
N ILE A 393 -1.60 24.68 16.61
CA ILE A 393 -1.12 23.49 17.30
C ILE A 393 -0.69 23.86 18.71
N THR A 394 -1.51 23.46 19.68
CA THR A 394 -1.28 23.77 21.11
C THR A 394 -1.09 22.53 21.98
N ASP A 395 -1.40 21.34 21.45
CA ASP A 395 -1.26 20.07 22.17
C ASP A 395 -0.63 18.99 21.26
N LYS A 396 0.20 18.12 21.86
CA LYS A 396 0.83 16.99 21.14
C LYS A 396 -0.13 15.84 20.85
N SER A 397 -1.32 15.88 21.45
CA SER A 397 -2.42 14.96 21.17
C SER A 397 -3.23 15.35 19.94
N ASP A 398 -3.02 16.54 19.37
CA ASP A 398 -3.62 16.92 18.09
C ASP A 398 -3.24 15.90 17.00
N MET A 399 -4.20 15.56 16.13
CA MET A 399 -3.97 14.54 15.12
C MET A 399 -2.93 14.97 14.11
N ALA A 400 -2.87 16.27 13.79
CA ALA A 400 -1.81 16.79 12.95
C ALA A 400 -0.41 16.53 13.53
N TRP A 401 -0.26 16.56 14.86
CA TRP A 401 1.02 16.25 15.52
C TRP A 401 1.41 14.78 15.35
N VAL A 402 0.43 13.87 15.36
CA VAL A 402 0.67 12.44 15.09
C VAL A 402 1.05 12.23 13.62
N GLU A 403 0.29 12.81 12.68
CA GLU A 403 0.54 12.67 11.24
C GLU A 403 1.91 13.19 10.82
N ALA A 404 2.31 14.37 11.31
CA ALA A 404 3.61 14.95 11.01
C ALA A 404 4.78 14.12 11.57
N ARG A 405 4.56 13.30 12.62
CA ARG A 405 5.59 12.42 13.17
C ARG A 405 5.79 11.15 12.35
N ILE A 406 4.70 10.59 11.82
CA ILE A 406 4.76 9.34 11.06
C ILE A 406 5.16 9.56 9.60
N ASN A 407 5.03 10.79 9.08
CA ASN A 407 5.48 11.15 7.75
C ASN A 407 6.62 12.20 7.79
N PRO A 408 7.89 11.79 7.65
CA PRO A 408 9.01 12.71 7.68
C PRO A 408 9.24 13.48 6.37
N ALA A 409 8.39 13.31 5.35
CA ALA A 409 8.58 13.94 4.04
C ALA A 409 8.54 15.47 4.11
N PHE A 410 7.76 16.03 5.03
CA PHE A 410 7.62 17.48 5.21
C PHE A 410 8.11 17.91 6.60
N PRO A 411 8.40 19.22 6.82
CA PRO A 411 8.98 19.70 8.07
C PRO A 411 8.20 19.24 9.30
N SER A 412 8.86 19.02 10.44
CA SER A 412 8.16 18.71 11.70
C SER A 412 7.26 19.88 12.14
N LEU A 413 6.19 19.60 12.88
CA LEU A 413 5.36 20.63 13.50
C LEU A 413 6.02 21.16 14.79
N GLU A 414 5.89 22.45 15.02
CA GLU A 414 6.24 23.13 16.27
C GLU A 414 4.99 23.60 17.00
N MET A 415 5.11 23.84 18.32
CA MET A 415 4.00 24.40 19.10
C MET A 415 3.78 25.86 18.69
N GLY A 416 2.52 26.23 18.45
CA GLY A 416 2.12 27.52 17.90
C GLY A 416 2.14 27.58 16.37
N ASP A 417 2.56 26.52 15.68
CA ASP A 417 2.36 26.43 14.23
C ASP A 417 0.86 26.51 13.91
N VAL A 418 0.53 27.24 12.85
CA VAL A 418 -0.84 27.36 12.36
C VAL A 418 -0.99 26.53 11.08
N ILE A 419 -1.94 25.60 11.12
CA ILE A 419 -2.32 24.76 9.99
C ILE A 419 -3.75 25.07 9.52
N LEU A 420 -4.15 24.47 8.40
CA LEU A 420 -5.56 24.47 7.99
C LEU A 420 -6.31 23.25 8.50
N LYS A 421 -7.62 23.43 8.66
CA LYS A 421 -8.56 22.38 9.07
C LYS A 421 -9.72 22.36 8.09
N THR A 422 -10.18 21.17 7.71
CA THR A 422 -11.34 21.05 6.83
C THR A 422 -12.60 21.55 7.53
N ALA A 423 -13.63 21.93 6.77
CA ALA A 423 -14.95 22.24 7.31
C ALA A 423 -15.58 21.08 8.10
N LYS A 424 -15.08 19.85 7.93
CA LYS A 424 -15.49 18.64 8.67
C LYS A 424 -14.63 18.38 9.91
N GLY A 425 -13.65 19.23 10.19
CA GLY A 425 -12.85 19.16 11.41
C GLY A 425 -11.62 18.26 11.32
N GLU A 426 -11.16 17.90 10.12
CA GLU A 426 -9.91 17.16 9.95
C GLU A 426 -8.74 18.13 9.81
N GLU A 427 -7.71 17.93 10.62
CA GLU A 427 -6.50 18.76 10.63
C GLU A 427 -5.57 18.38 9.48
N LEU A 428 -5.03 19.38 8.77
CA LEU A 428 -4.16 19.17 7.63
C LEU A 428 -2.71 19.51 8.00
N ALA A 429 -2.00 18.56 8.62
CA ALA A 429 -0.63 18.75 9.13
C ALA A 429 0.40 19.25 8.10
N TYR A 430 0.09 19.03 6.82
CA TYR A 430 0.90 19.34 5.65
C TYR A 430 0.50 20.68 5.01
N VAL A 431 -0.52 21.37 5.53
CA VAL A 431 -0.94 22.70 5.05
C VAL A 431 -0.67 23.74 6.13
N ARG A 432 0.33 24.60 5.92
CA ARG A 432 0.91 25.46 6.96
C ARG A 432 0.98 26.92 6.58
N GLN A 433 0.91 27.77 7.60
CA GLN A 433 1.18 29.19 7.45
C GLN A 433 2.67 29.47 7.64
N GLU A 434 3.26 30.20 6.70
CA GLU A 434 4.64 30.67 6.78
C GLU A 434 4.71 32.10 6.25
N ASP A 435 5.25 33.03 7.04
CA ASP A 435 5.36 34.46 6.72
C ASP A 435 4.04 35.08 6.20
N GLY A 436 2.91 34.67 6.79
CA GLY A 436 1.57 35.13 6.42
C GLY A 436 1.03 34.57 5.10
N LYS A 437 1.69 33.57 4.51
CA LYS A 437 1.25 32.84 3.32
C LYS A 437 0.95 31.39 3.65
N TRP A 438 0.09 30.77 2.85
CA TRP A 438 -0.28 29.36 3.01
C TRP A 438 0.48 28.49 2.03
N PHE A 439 0.98 27.37 2.52
CA PHE A 439 1.67 26.37 1.71
C PHE A 439 1.13 24.98 1.99
N SER A 440 0.98 24.17 0.93
CA SER A 440 0.79 22.73 1.04
C SER A 440 2.12 22.04 0.79
N TYR A 441 2.45 21.04 1.59
CA TYR A 441 3.56 20.13 1.37
C TYR A 441 3.01 18.82 0.81
N ARG A 442 3.53 18.38 -0.34
CA ARG A 442 3.15 17.08 -0.91
C ARG A 442 3.61 15.97 0.04
N LYS A 443 2.68 15.12 0.48
CA LYS A 443 2.94 14.07 1.49
C LYS A 443 3.99 13.05 1.04
N THR A 444 4.23 12.88 -0.25
CA THR A 444 5.13 11.84 -0.76
C THR A 444 6.60 12.23 -0.75
N ASN A 445 6.92 13.50 -0.96
CA ASN A 445 8.31 13.95 -1.13
C ASN A 445 8.63 15.30 -0.46
N GLY A 446 7.66 15.95 0.18
CA GLY A 446 7.86 17.23 0.87
C GLY A 446 7.91 18.45 -0.03
N GLU A 447 7.64 18.30 -1.34
CA GLU A 447 7.64 19.44 -2.25
C GLU A 447 6.59 20.47 -1.82
N LYS A 448 6.98 21.74 -1.82
CA LYS A 448 6.21 22.83 -1.23
C LYS A 448 5.48 23.64 -2.31
N TYR A 449 4.19 23.86 -2.10
CA TYR A 449 3.29 24.52 -3.03
C TYR A 449 2.58 25.70 -2.37
N LEU A 450 2.65 26.88 -2.98
CA LEU A 450 1.89 28.05 -2.52
C LEU A 450 0.38 27.82 -2.73
N ILE A 451 -0.41 28.14 -1.72
CA ILE A 451 -1.87 28.14 -1.77
C ILE A 451 -2.35 29.60 -1.91
N PRO A 452 -2.67 30.06 -3.13
CA PRO A 452 -3.23 31.40 -3.32
C PRO A 452 -4.58 31.51 -2.60
N GLN A 453 -4.76 32.57 -1.82
CA GLN A 453 -6.02 32.82 -1.12
C GLN A 453 -7.01 33.55 -2.02
N VAL A 454 -8.28 33.19 -1.92
CA VAL A 454 -9.37 33.78 -2.72
C VAL A 454 -9.80 35.14 -2.16
N ILE A 455 -9.66 35.34 -0.85
CA ILE A 455 -9.91 36.63 -0.21
C ILE A 455 -9.07 37.71 -0.91
N ASP A 456 -9.68 38.86 -1.22
CA ASP A 456 -9.06 39.99 -1.91
C ASP A 456 -8.49 39.69 -3.33
N SER A 457 -8.80 38.50 -3.89
CA SER A 457 -8.42 38.14 -5.26
C SER A 457 -9.39 38.70 -6.31
N GLN A 458 -9.09 38.48 -7.59
CA GLN A 458 -9.99 38.80 -8.70
C GLN A 458 -11.02 37.69 -8.99
N CYS A 459 -11.17 36.71 -8.10
CA CYS A 459 -12.16 35.66 -8.23
C CYS A 459 -13.57 36.27 -8.30
N ARG A 460 -14.33 35.86 -9.32
CA ARG A 460 -15.72 36.33 -9.56
C ARG A 460 -16.76 35.26 -9.25
N GLN A 461 -16.33 34.13 -8.68
CA GLN A 461 -17.24 33.04 -8.35
C GLN A 461 -18.18 33.47 -7.24
N ASP A 462 -19.39 32.93 -7.31
CA ASP A 462 -20.43 33.09 -6.30
C ASP A 462 -19.96 32.40 -5.01
N PRO A 463 -19.86 33.10 -3.87
CA PRO A 463 -19.45 32.51 -2.59
C PRO A 463 -20.31 31.33 -2.13
N ASP A 464 -21.57 31.28 -2.60
CA ASP A 464 -22.50 30.19 -2.29
C ASP A 464 -22.34 28.98 -3.23
N LYS A 465 -21.51 29.09 -4.27
CA LYS A 465 -21.23 28.04 -5.27
C LYS A 465 -19.73 27.76 -5.34
N GLN A 466 -19.27 26.97 -4.38
CA GLN A 466 -17.86 26.66 -4.15
C GLN A 466 -17.60 25.15 -4.19
N SER A 467 -18.37 24.41 -4.99
CA SER A 467 -18.06 23.02 -5.29
C SER A 467 -16.84 22.93 -6.21
N SER A 468 -16.21 21.75 -6.28
CA SER A 468 -15.10 21.52 -7.23
C SER A 468 -15.52 21.83 -8.67
N ASP A 469 -16.73 21.42 -9.08
CA ASP A 469 -17.29 21.72 -10.41
C ASP A 469 -17.40 23.23 -10.68
N ASP A 470 -17.68 24.03 -9.65
CA ASP A 470 -17.69 25.48 -9.79
C ASP A 470 -16.29 26.02 -10.02
N CYS A 471 -15.31 25.60 -9.22
CA CYS A 471 -13.90 25.98 -9.37
C CYS A 471 -13.33 25.56 -10.74
N HIS A 472 -13.63 24.34 -11.19
CA HIS A 472 -13.17 23.81 -12.49
C HIS A 472 -13.59 24.69 -13.68
N LYS A 473 -14.73 25.38 -13.64
CA LYS A 473 -15.15 26.30 -14.72
C LYS A 473 -14.13 27.40 -15.04
N CYS A 474 -13.29 27.76 -14.07
CA CYS A 474 -12.27 28.80 -14.21
C CYS A 474 -10.83 28.28 -14.07
N HIS A 475 -10.65 27.10 -13.47
CA HIS A 475 -9.35 26.51 -13.15
C HIS A 475 -9.07 25.19 -13.88
N ASP A 476 -9.93 24.76 -14.80
CA ASP A 476 -9.69 23.60 -15.66
C ASP A 476 -8.46 23.82 -16.53
N VAL A 477 -7.46 22.97 -16.33
CA VAL A 477 -6.20 22.94 -17.08
C VAL A 477 -6.03 21.62 -17.84
N SER A 478 -7.09 20.79 -17.92
CA SER A 478 -7.06 19.49 -18.62
C SER A 478 -6.78 19.61 -20.12
N LYS A 479 -7.06 20.79 -20.70
CA LYS A 479 -6.81 21.12 -22.11
C LYS A 479 -5.53 21.92 -22.34
N ASP A 480 -4.87 22.33 -21.26
CA ASP A 480 -3.65 23.11 -21.33
C ASP A 480 -2.45 22.22 -21.69
N LYS A 481 -1.44 22.82 -22.32
CA LYS A 481 -0.12 22.19 -22.39
C LYS A 481 0.54 22.28 -21.00
N PRO A 482 1.20 21.23 -20.50
CA PRO A 482 1.86 21.28 -19.20
C PRO A 482 2.88 22.43 -19.15
N SER A 483 2.74 23.33 -18.20
CA SER A 483 3.73 24.39 -17.94
C SER A 483 4.38 24.18 -16.58
N SER A 484 5.70 24.05 -16.56
CA SER A 484 6.49 24.19 -15.35
C SER A 484 6.27 25.61 -14.81
N GLY A 485 5.83 25.70 -13.56
CA GLY A 485 5.13 26.88 -13.04
C GLY A 485 5.84 28.23 -13.13
N GLY A 486 5.05 29.29 -12.98
CA GLY A 486 5.49 30.65 -12.67
C GLY A 486 4.28 31.58 -12.61
N GLU A 487 3.95 31.98 -11.37
CA GLU A 487 2.87 32.89 -10.91
C GLU A 487 1.43 32.38 -10.92
#